data_AF-A0A7K3DIW8-F1
#
_entry.id   AF-A0A7K3DIW8-F1
#
_cell.length_a   1.000
_cell.length_b   1.000
_cell.length_c   1.000
_cell.angle_alpha   90.00
_cell.angle_beta   90.00
_cell.angle_gamma   90.00
#
_symmetry.space_group_name_H-M   'P 1'
#
loop_
_entity.id
_entity.type
_entity.pdbx_description
1 polymer ?
#
loop_
_entity_poly.entity_id
_entity_poly.type
_entity_poly.pdbx_seq_one_letter_code
_entity_poly.pdbx_strand_id
1 'polypeptide(L)'
;MASRYQISASRAKSLIEPTMTAHAADGGPMRPQFMDAKQTAEYLNMSVTWVYRDAPRLGLAAYKFGVGRNAKLQFKISDVDAWARQQRLG
;
A
#
# COMPACT_ATOMS: atom_id res chain seq x y z
N MET A 1 5.85 -20.33 18.53
CA MET A 1 6.37 -18.95 18.32
C MET A 1 5.46 -18.26 17.30
N ALA A 2 4.37 -17.65 17.75
CA ALA A 2 3.46 -16.91 16.88
C ALA A 2 3.27 -15.54 17.51
N SER A 3 4.03 -14.55 17.04
CA SER A 3 3.81 -13.16 17.44
C SER A 3 3.17 -12.42 16.28
N ARG A 4 1.86 -12.22 16.43
CA ARG A 4 0.96 -11.48 15.55
C ARG A 4 1.50 -10.07 15.33
N TYR A 5 1.70 -9.68 14.07
CA TYR A 5 1.77 -8.27 13.74
C TYR A 5 0.36 -7.69 13.87
N GLN A 6 0.03 -7.19 15.07
CA GLN A 6 -1.18 -6.42 15.30
C GLN A 6 -1.11 -5.17 14.43
N ILE A 7 -1.99 -5.10 13.43
CA ILE A 7 -2.28 -3.86 12.73
C ILE A 7 -3.12 -3.03 13.68
N SER A 8 -2.44 -2.24 14.51
CA SER A 8 -3.03 -1.26 15.42
C SER A 8 -3.79 -0.22 14.61
N ALA A 9 -5.08 -0.45 14.46
CA ALA A 9 -6.06 0.52 13.99
C ALA A 9 -6.29 1.61 15.05
N SER A 10 -5.28 2.42 15.33
CA SER A 10 -5.40 3.56 16.24
C SER A 10 -5.29 4.86 15.47
N ARG A 11 -6.45 5.32 14.99
CA ARG A 11 -6.91 6.72 15.07
C ARG A 11 -5.79 7.77 15.14
N ALA A 12 -5.38 8.26 13.98
CA ALA A 12 -4.87 9.63 13.83
C ALA A 12 -5.66 10.30 12.70
N LYS A 13 -6.84 10.82 13.07
CA LYS A 13 -7.56 11.78 12.24
C LYS A 13 -7.10 13.17 12.67
N SER A 14 -6.04 13.70 12.06
CA SER A 14 -5.86 15.13 11.78
C SER A 14 -4.51 15.41 11.10
N LEU A 15 -4.54 16.30 10.11
CA LEU A 15 -3.41 16.88 9.36
C LEU A 15 -2.67 15.97 8.36
N ILE A 16 -3.42 15.46 7.40
CA ILE A 16 -2.99 15.49 6.00
C ILE A 16 -4.28 15.65 5.23
N GLU A 17 -4.61 16.88 4.83
CA GLU A 17 -5.45 17.06 3.67
C GLU A 17 -4.61 16.60 2.49
N PRO A 18 -4.83 15.41 1.91
CA PRO A 18 -4.37 15.24 0.56
C PRO A 18 -5.10 16.33 -0.22
N THR A 19 -4.36 17.11 -0.99
CA THR A 19 -4.90 17.66 -2.23
C THR A 19 -5.35 16.46 -3.07
N MET A 20 -6.50 15.90 -2.71
CA MET A 20 -7.37 15.18 -3.62
C MET A 20 -7.98 16.30 -4.43
N THR A 21 -7.25 16.73 -5.46
CA THR A 21 -7.87 17.38 -6.59
C THR A 21 -9.06 16.53 -6.96
N ALA A 22 -10.24 17.07 -6.68
CA ALA A 22 -11.51 16.56 -7.10
C ALA A 22 -11.53 16.60 -8.64
N HIS A 23 -10.96 15.58 -9.26
CA HIS A 23 -11.26 15.20 -10.64
C HIS A 23 -12.37 14.14 -10.58
N ALA A 24 -13.52 14.54 -10.05
CA ALA A 24 -14.76 13.80 -10.16
C ALA A 24 -15.66 14.50 -11.20
N ALA A 25 -15.42 14.20 -12.48
CA ALA A 25 -16.37 14.47 -13.57
C ALA A 25 -15.99 13.70 -14.85
N ASP A 26 -15.64 12.43 -14.75
CA ASP A 26 -15.72 11.53 -15.91
C ASP A 26 -15.75 10.10 -15.38
N GLY A 27 -16.78 9.34 -15.72
CA GLY A 27 -16.88 7.90 -15.44
C GLY A 27 -15.89 7.09 -16.28
N GLY A 28 -14.68 7.58 -16.48
CA GLY A 28 -13.61 6.88 -17.15
C GLY A 28 -13.13 5.70 -16.30
N PRO A 29 -12.63 4.61 -16.93
CA PRO A 29 -12.19 3.43 -16.21
C PRO A 29 -11.19 3.86 -15.15
N MET A 30 -11.49 3.55 -13.88
CA MET A 30 -10.65 3.84 -12.72
C MET A 30 -9.24 3.36 -13.03
N ARG A 31 -8.36 4.29 -13.44
CA ARG A 31 -7.01 3.93 -13.87
C ARG A 31 -6.36 3.23 -12.69
N PRO A 32 -5.74 2.05 -12.89
CA PRO A 32 -5.08 1.36 -11.81
C PRO A 32 -4.01 2.28 -11.24
N GLN A 33 -4.26 2.80 -10.04
CA GLN A 33 -3.31 3.61 -9.31
C GLN A 33 -2.32 2.67 -8.65
N PHE A 34 -1.04 3.01 -8.76
CA PHE A 34 0.06 2.31 -8.15
C PHE A 34 0.79 3.23 -7.18
N MET A 35 1.35 2.66 -6.13
CA MET A 35 2.13 3.33 -5.12
C MET A 35 3.52 2.69 -5.04
N ASP A 36 4.57 3.51 -4.95
CA ASP A 36 5.92 3.00 -4.74
C ASP A 36 6.06 2.35 -3.35
N ALA A 37 7.14 1.58 -3.13
CA ALA A 37 7.42 0.96 -1.84
C ALA A 37 7.42 1.95 -0.65
N LYS A 38 7.90 3.19 -0.86
CA LYS A 38 7.87 4.24 0.16
C LYS A 38 6.44 4.68 0.50
N GLN A 39 5.62 4.96 -0.51
CA GLN A 39 4.22 5.34 -0.33
C GLN A 39 3.41 4.21 0.30
N THR A 40 3.70 2.96 -0.06
CA THR A 40 3.08 1.77 0.54
C THR A 40 3.42 1.66 2.03
N ALA A 41 4.67 1.93 2.38
CA ALA A 41 5.12 1.94 3.77
C ALA A 41 4.40 3.02 4.58
N GLU A 42 4.32 4.23 4.05
CA GLU A 42 3.59 5.34 4.67
C GLU A 42 2.09 5.03 4.81
N TYR A 43 1.47 4.46 3.77
CA TYR A 43 0.06 4.08 3.76
C TYR A 43 -0.29 3.01 4.80
N LEU A 44 0.57 1.99 4.94
CA LEU A 44 0.41 0.92 5.93
C LEU A 44 0.94 1.31 7.32
N ASN A 45 1.53 2.51 7.47
CA ASN A 45 2.26 2.94 8.66
C ASN A 45 3.35 1.94 9.09
N MET A 46 4.09 1.42 8.11
CA MET A 46 5.17 0.43 8.25
C MET A 46 6.51 0.99 7.77
N SER A 47 7.60 0.27 8.02
CA SER A 47 8.91 0.65 7.48
C SER A 47 9.06 0.23 6.01
N VAL A 48 9.82 1.00 5.22
CA VAL A 48 10.14 0.65 3.83
C VAL A 48 10.86 -0.70 3.73
N THR A 49 11.72 -1.00 4.71
CA THR A 49 12.41 -2.29 4.82
C THR A 49 11.43 -3.46 4.95
N TRP A 50 10.36 -3.28 5.74
CA TRP A 50 9.30 -4.26 5.88
C TRP A 50 8.56 -4.47 4.55
N VAL A 51 8.31 -3.40 3.78
CA VAL A 51 7.68 -3.51 2.44
C VAL A 51 8.52 -4.34 1.47
N TYR A 52 9.85 -4.24 1.53
CA TYR A 52 10.72 -5.06 0.67
C TYR A 52 10.84 -6.52 1.13
N ARG A 53 10.82 -6.79 2.45
CA ARG A 53 11.15 -8.12 3.00
C ARG A 53 9.92 -8.95 3.39
N ASP A 54 8.92 -8.31 3.98
CA ASP A 54 7.80 -8.98 4.65
C ASP A 54 6.51 -8.89 3.86
N ALA A 55 6.27 -7.79 3.15
CA ALA A 55 5.09 -7.66 2.30
C ALA A 55 4.92 -8.82 1.29
N PRO A 56 5.93 -9.22 0.48
CA PRO A 56 5.79 -10.37 -0.41
C PRO A 56 5.64 -11.70 0.35
N ARG A 57 6.16 -11.82 1.58
CA ARG A 57 5.99 -13.03 2.41
C ARG A 57 4.58 -13.17 2.96
N LEU A 58 3.90 -12.04 3.18
CA LEU A 58 2.53 -11.97 3.69
C LEU A 58 1.49 -11.94 2.56
N GLY A 59 1.91 -12.17 1.31
CA GLY A 59 1.01 -12.24 0.16
C GLY A 59 0.62 -10.89 -0.43
N LEU A 60 1.30 -9.80 -0.09
CA LEU A 60 1.07 -8.52 -0.77
C LEU A 60 1.75 -8.54 -2.15
N ALA A 61 0.95 -8.39 -3.20
CA ALA A 61 1.42 -8.43 -4.59
C ALA A 61 2.24 -7.19 -4.94
N ALA A 62 3.54 -7.41 -5.17
CA ALA A 62 4.45 -6.37 -5.63
C ALA A 62 4.65 -6.46 -7.15
N TYR A 63 4.32 -5.37 -7.85
CA TYR A 63 4.49 -5.24 -9.29
C TYR A 63 5.85 -4.60 -9.57
N LYS A 64 6.65 -5.25 -10.40
CA LYS A 64 7.93 -4.70 -10.85
C LYS A 64 7.70 -3.87 -12.11
N PHE A 65 7.91 -2.57 -12.00
CA PHE A 65 7.86 -1.65 -13.13
C PHE A 65 9.27 -1.26 -13.57
N GLY A 66 9.54 -1.40 -14.85
CA GLY A 66 10.85 -1.11 -15.46
C GLY A 66 11.62 -2.37 -15.87
N VAL A 67 12.76 -2.16 -16.51
CA VAL A 67 13.59 -3.24 -17.10
C VAL A 67 14.96 -3.25 -16.43
N GLY A 68 15.42 -4.43 -16.00
CA GLY A 68 16.76 -4.63 -15.44
C GLY A 68 16.91 -4.28 -13.95
N ARG A 69 18.12 -3.88 -13.54
CA ARG A 69 18.52 -3.69 -12.13
C ARG A 69 17.83 -2.52 -11.41
N ASN A 70 17.18 -1.63 -12.16
CA ASN A 70 16.45 -0.47 -11.65
C ASN A 70 14.92 -0.66 -11.67
N ALA A 71 14.44 -1.91 -11.83
CA ALA A 71 13.01 -2.18 -11.75
C ALA A 71 12.48 -1.74 -10.37
N LYS A 72 11.57 -0.78 -10.37
CA LYS A 72 10.93 -0.25 -9.17
C LYS A 72 9.80 -1.16 -8.75
N LEU A 73 9.73 -1.45 -7.45
CA LEU A 73 8.60 -2.14 -6.86
C LEU A 73 7.49 -1.14 -6.61
N GLN A 74 6.38 -1.35 -7.31
CA GLN A 74 5.13 -0.63 -7.10
C GLN A 74 4.04 -1.60 -6.67
N PHE A 75 3.07 -1.09 -5.95
CA PHE A 75 1.97 -1.85 -5.39
C PHE A 75 0.67 -1.23 -5.88
N LYS A 76 -0.27 -2.05 -6.33
CA LYS A 76 -1.57 -1.53 -6.76
C LYS A 76 -2.36 -1.10 -5.53
N ILE A 77 -2.88 0.12 -5.51
CA ILE A 77 -3.56 0.67 -4.33
C ILE A 77 -4.71 -0.23 -3.88
N SER A 78 -5.50 -0.75 -4.83
CA SER A 78 -6.61 -1.67 -4.54
C SER A 78 -6.17 -2.97 -3.86
N ASP A 79 -5.01 -3.50 -4.25
CA ASP A 79 -4.48 -4.75 -3.68
C ASP A 79 -3.94 -4.51 -2.27
N VAL A 80 -3.26 -3.36 -2.05
CA VAL A 80 -2.78 -2.93 -0.72
C VAL A 80 -3.95 -2.72 0.24
N ASP A 81 -5.02 -2.07 -0.21
CA ASP A 81 -6.22 -1.83 0.60
C ASP A 81 -6.94 -3.15 0.94
N ALA A 82 -7.12 -4.05 -0.05
CA ALA A 82 -7.72 -5.36 0.18
C ALA A 82 -6.88 -6.20 1.16
N TRP A 83 -5.57 -6.22 1.00
CA TRP A 83 -4.64 -6.91 1.90
C TRP A 83 -4.70 -6.35 3.32
N ALA A 84 -4.69 -5.02 3.46
CA ALA A 84 -4.76 -4.36 4.77
C ALA A 84 -6.06 -4.69 5.51
N ARG A 85 -7.18 -4.78 4.79
CA ARG A 85 -8.47 -5.24 5.35
C ARG A 85 -8.40 -6.71 5.79
N GLN A 86 -7.82 -7.57 4.96
CA GLN A 86 -7.68 -8.99 5.26
C GLN A 86 -6.86 -9.24 6.53
N GLN A 87 -5.76 -8.49 6.73
CA GLN A 87 -4.92 -8.63 7.90
C GLN A 87 -5.56 -8.10 9.20
N ARG A 88 -6.48 -7.13 9.11
CA ARG A 88 -7.22 -6.60 10.27
C ARG A 88 -8.32 -7.53 10.78
N LEU A 89 -8.72 -8.51 9.97
CA LEU A 89 -9.73 -9.51 10.31
C LEU A 89 -9.11 -10.82 10.86
N GLY A 90 -7.78 -10.89 11.01
CA GLY A 90 -7.03 -12.06 11.50
C GLY A 90 -6.56 -11.97 12.96
#